data_AF-A0A0C3JZ78-F1
#
_entry.id   AF-A0A0C3JZ78-F1
#
_cell.length_a   1.000
_cell.length_b   1.000
_cell.length_c   1.000
_cell.angle_alpha   90.00
_cell.angle_beta   90.00
_cell.angle_gamma   90.00
#
_symmetry.space_group_name_H-M   'P 1'
#
loop_
_entity.id
_entity.type
_entity.pdbx_description
1 polymer ?
#
loop_
_entity_poly.entity_id
_entity_poly.type
_entity_poly.pdbx_seq_one_letter_code
_entity_poly.pdbx_strand_id
1 'polypeptide(L)'
;MQPSLVRRQLGNLIPPKIATPKLVSASSGEGLAALVNFYSRLPKGPAPSQVGGIKAKFFNGKNASAAPAVWVILGLFTLGYTIDYQMHLKHHKNHPH
;
A
#
# COMPACT_ATOMS: atom_id res chain seq x y z
N MET A 1 -15.28 -8.62 -53.67
CA MET A 1 -16.18 -7.77 -52.85
C MET A 1 -15.48 -6.47 -52.55
N GLN A 2 -15.84 -5.38 -53.23
CA GLN A 2 -15.23 -4.07 -53.03
C GLN A 2 -15.74 -3.46 -51.72
N PRO A 3 -14.87 -2.99 -50.80
CA PRO A 3 -15.32 -2.33 -49.58
C PRO A 3 -16.06 -1.03 -49.95
N SER A 4 -17.23 -0.80 -49.33
CA SER A 4 -18.01 0.41 -49.55
C SER A 4 -17.22 1.67 -49.16
N LEU A 5 -17.54 2.81 -49.78
CA LEU A 5 -16.89 4.09 -49.51
C LEU A 5 -16.91 4.45 -48.00
N VAL A 6 -18.01 4.11 -47.32
CA VAL A 6 -18.16 4.26 -45.86
C VAL A 6 -17.12 3.43 -45.08
N ARG A 7 -16.89 2.18 -45.48
CA ARG A 7 -15.90 1.31 -44.82
C ARG A 7 -14.47 1.82 -45.00
N ARG A 8 -14.18 2.47 -46.14
CA ARG A 8 -12.87 3.04 -46.44
C ARG A 8 -12.62 4.33 -45.65
N GLN A 9 -13.64 5.16 -45.43
CA GLN A 9 -13.56 6.34 -44.55
C GLN A 9 -13.34 5.95 -43.07
N LEU A 10 -13.93 4.84 -42.62
CA LEU A 10 -13.78 4.35 -41.24
C LEU A 10 -12.50 3.52 -41.00
N GLY A 11 -11.77 3.14 -42.06
CA GLY A 11 -10.57 2.30 -41.97
C GLY A 11 -9.38 2.95 -41.26
N ASN A 12 -9.35 4.29 -41.17
CA ASN A 12 -8.32 5.06 -40.46
C ASN A 12 -8.71 5.40 -39.01
N LEU A 13 -9.92 5.05 -38.57
CA LEU A 13 -10.40 5.32 -37.21
C LEU A 13 -9.73 4.43 -36.17
N ILE A 14 -9.35 3.21 -36.57
CA ILE A 14 -8.69 2.24 -35.72
C ILE A 14 -7.21 2.22 -36.11
N PRO A 15 -6.30 2.61 -35.21
CA PRO A 15 -4.87 2.59 -35.53
C PRO A 15 -4.41 1.15 -35.81
N PRO A 16 -3.47 0.95 -36.77
CA PRO A 16 -2.97 -0.38 -37.11
C PRO A 16 -2.29 -1.03 -35.91
N LYS A 17 -2.31 -2.37 -35.85
CA LYS A 17 -1.59 -3.13 -34.81
C LYS A 17 -0.08 -2.89 -34.95
N ILE A 18 0.44 -2.01 -34.10
CA ILE A 18 1.86 -1.79 -33.90
C ILE A 18 2.34 -2.67 -32.75
N ALA A 19 3.41 -3.44 -32.97
CA ALA A 19 3.93 -4.39 -31.98
C ALA A 19 4.41 -3.69 -30.69
N THR A 20 4.79 -2.42 -30.78
CA THR A 20 5.26 -1.60 -29.66
C THR A 20 4.80 -0.14 -29.81
N PRO A 21 3.57 0.19 -29.39
CA PRO A 21 3.03 1.56 -29.50
C PRO A 21 3.89 2.61 -28.79
N LYS A 22 4.56 2.21 -27.71
CA LYS A 22 5.43 3.10 -26.93
C LYS A 22 6.67 3.58 -27.67
N LEU A 23 7.19 2.84 -28.67
CA LEU A 23 8.35 3.28 -29.45
C LEU A 23 8.01 4.40 -30.43
N VAL A 24 6.76 4.47 -30.91
CA VAL A 24 6.32 5.48 -31.89
C VAL A 24 6.19 6.86 -31.26
N SER A 25 5.84 6.92 -29.97
CA SER A 25 5.73 8.16 -29.20
C SER A 25 6.91 8.42 -28.27
N ALA A 26 7.93 7.57 -28.30
CA ALA A 26 9.07 7.69 -27.40
C ALA A 26 9.86 8.97 -27.72
N SER A 27 10.00 9.83 -26.72
CA SER A 27 10.93 10.97 -26.80
C SER A 27 12.38 10.48 -26.75
N SER A 28 13.30 11.30 -27.26
CA SER A 28 14.75 11.06 -27.27
C SER A 28 15.30 10.85 -25.85
N GLY A 29 15.21 9.62 -25.33
CA GLY A 29 15.59 9.28 -23.95
C GLY A 29 14.93 8.02 -23.41
N GLU A 30 13.77 7.61 -23.93
CA GLU A 30 13.02 6.47 -23.40
C GLU A 30 13.72 5.12 -23.63
N GLY A 31 14.54 5.02 -24.69
CA GLY A 31 15.41 3.86 -24.93
C GLY A 31 16.54 3.70 -23.90
N LEU A 32 16.97 4.79 -23.25
CA LEU A 32 18.02 4.75 -22.22
C LEU A 32 17.47 4.38 -20.84
N ALA A 33 16.15 4.44 -20.63
CA ALA A 33 15.52 4.13 -19.34
C ALA A 33 15.83 2.71 -18.87
N ALA A 34 15.86 1.73 -19.78
CA ALA A 34 16.22 0.35 -19.46
C ALA A 34 17.68 0.22 -19.00
N LEU A 35 18.60 0.96 -19.61
CA LEU A 35 20.02 0.97 -19.26
C LEU A 35 20.25 1.65 -17.91
N VAL A 36 19.62 2.81 -17.68
CA VAL A 36 19.67 3.50 -16.38
C VAL A 36 19.05 2.63 -15.29
N ASN A 37 17.93 1.96 -15.57
CA ASN A 37 17.27 1.06 -14.62
C ASN A 37 18.17 -0.14 -14.29
N PHE A 38 18.80 -0.75 -15.29
CA PHE A 38 19.79 -1.81 -15.10
C PHE A 38 20.91 -1.35 -14.16
N TYR A 39 21.55 -0.22 -14.45
CA TYR A 39 22.65 0.27 -13.62
C TYR A 39 22.21 0.73 -12.22
N SER A 40 21.00 1.26 -12.09
CA SER A 40 20.44 1.68 -10.80
C SER A 40 20.23 0.50 -9.84
N ARG A 41 19.97 -0.69 -10.40
CA ARG A 41 19.62 -1.93 -9.71
C ARG A 41 20.80 -2.89 -9.49
N LEU A 42 22.03 -2.51 -9.88
CA LEU A 42 23.18 -3.31 -9.48
C LEU A 42 23.13 -3.56 -7.96
N PRO A 43 23.45 -4.77 -7.47
CA PRO A 43 23.42 -5.09 -6.06
C PRO A 43 24.33 -4.14 -5.29
N LYS A 44 23.73 -3.09 -4.74
CA LYS A 44 24.30 -2.28 -3.68
C LYS A 44 24.12 -3.13 -2.44
N GLY A 45 25.14 -3.24 -1.60
CA GLY A 45 25.10 -4.05 -0.38
C GLY A 45 23.83 -3.81 0.47
N PRO A 46 23.57 -4.64 1.49
CA PRO A 46 22.34 -4.57 2.27
C PRO A 46 22.08 -3.13 2.72
N ALA A 47 20.88 -2.63 2.40
CA ALA A 47 20.49 -1.27 2.75
C ALA A 47 20.65 -1.08 4.27
N PRO A 48 21.15 0.08 4.73
CA PRO A 48 21.37 0.32 6.15
C PRO A 48 20.07 0.09 6.91
N SER A 49 20.15 -0.66 8.01
CA SER A 49 19.02 -0.91 8.89
C SER A 49 18.51 0.44 9.40
N GLN A 50 17.35 0.88 8.89
CA GLN A 50 16.71 2.07 9.43
C GLN A 50 16.41 1.82 10.90
N VAL A 51 16.91 2.69 11.78
CA VAL A 51 16.59 2.67 13.21
C VAL A 51 15.10 2.95 13.34
N GLY A 52 14.31 1.88 13.29
CA GLY A 52 12.87 2.00 13.16
C GLY A 52 12.19 2.01 14.51
N GLY A 53 11.27 2.96 14.70
CA GLY A 53 10.45 3.07 15.91
C GLY A 53 9.44 1.92 16.06
N ILE A 54 8.35 2.18 16.79
CA ILE A 54 7.30 1.19 17.08
C ILE A 54 6.82 0.45 15.81
N LYS A 55 6.76 1.15 14.67
CA LYS A 55 6.41 0.58 13.37
C LYS A 55 7.35 -0.54 12.92
N ALA A 56 8.66 -0.35 13.01
CA ALA A 56 9.62 -1.38 12.60
C ALA A 56 9.69 -2.55 13.59
N LYS A 57 9.38 -2.30 14.87
CA LYS A 57 9.40 -3.31 15.91
C LYS A 57 8.22 -4.27 15.86
N PHE A 58 7.04 -3.80 15.44
CA PHE A 58 5.81 -4.60 15.53
C PHE A 58 5.00 -4.70 14.24
N PHE A 59 5.27 -3.89 13.22
CA PHE A 59 4.42 -3.79 12.03
C PHE A 59 5.14 -4.12 10.71
N ASN A 60 6.47 -4.24 10.71
CA ASN A 60 7.23 -4.45 9.46
C ASN A 60 7.92 -5.83 9.41
N GLY A 61 7.83 -6.48 8.25
CA GLY A 61 8.61 -7.66 7.89
C GLY A 61 8.48 -8.82 8.88
N LYS A 62 9.60 -9.48 9.19
CA LYS A 62 9.67 -10.61 10.12
C LYS A 62 9.25 -10.30 11.57
N ASN A 63 9.17 -9.01 11.93
CA ASN A 63 8.76 -8.56 13.26
C ASN A 63 7.27 -8.17 13.31
N ALA A 64 6.53 -8.35 12.21
CA ALA A 64 5.10 -8.08 12.17
C ALA A 64 4.38 -9.01 13.16
N SER A 65 3.72 -8.42 14.16
CA SER A 65 3.09 -9.15 15.26
C SER A 65 1.76 -8.51 15.66
N ALA A 66 0.83 -9.34 16.14
CA ALA A 66 -0.44 -8.89 16.70
C ALA A 66 -0.30 -8.25 18.09
N ALA A 67 0.90 -8.22 18.68
CA ALA A 67 1.15 -7.67 20.01
C ALA A 67 0.56 -6.25 20.23
N PRO A 68 0.69 -5.28 19.30
CA PRO A 68 0.08 -3.95 19.48
C PRO A 68 -1.45 -4.01 19.59
N ALA A 69 -2.11 -4.91 18.86
CA ALA A 69 -3.57 -5.07 18.94
C ALA A 69 -3.98 -5.60 20.32
N VAL A 70 -3.24 -6.58 20.86
CA VAL A 70 -3.47 -7.10 22.21
C VAL A 70 -3.27 -6.03 23.26
N TRP A 71 -2.23 -5.20 23.13
CA TRP A 71 -1.99 -4.07 24.05
C TRP A 71 -3.12 -3.04 24.01
N VAL A 72 -3.67 -2.73 22.84
CA VAL A 72 -4.82 -1.83 22.72
C VAL A 72 -6.05 -2.42 23.41
N ILE A 73 -6.35 -3.70 23.17
CA ILE A 73 -7.47 -4.39 23.82
C ILE A 73 -7.32 -4.33 25.34
N LEU A 74 -6.15 -4.70 25.85
CA LEU A 74 -5.87 -4.70 27.29
C LEU A 74 -5.97 -3.29 27.89
N GLY A 75 -5.49 -2.27 27.17
CA GLY A 75 -5.65 -0.86 27.56
C GLY A 75 -7.11 -0.43 27.65
N LEU A 76 -7.95 -0.83 26.68
CA LEU A 76 -9.38 -0.52 26.70
C LEU A 76 -10.11 -1.22 27.85
N PHE A 77 -9.82 -2.49 28.12
CA PHE A 77 -10.42 -3.23 29.24
C PHE A 77 -10.04 -2.63 30.60
N THR A 78 -8.77 -2.32 30.81
CA THR A 78 -8.30 -1.74 32.08
C THR A 78 -8.89 -0.35 32.30
N LEU A 79 -8.94 0.49 31.26
CA LEU A 79 -9.55 1.81 31.33
C LEU A 79 -11.06 1.71 31.59
N GLY A 80 -11.77 0.85 30.85
CA GLY A 80 -13.21 0.62 31.02
C GLY A 80 -13.55 0.13 32.43
N TYR A 81 -12.81 -0.86 32.94
CA TYR A 81 -12.98 -1.34 34.32
C TYR A 81 -12.73 -0.25 35.36
N THR A 82 -11.73 0.61 35.15
CA THR A 82 -11.43 1.70 36.08
C THR A 82 -12.59 2.71 36.14
N ILE A 83 -13.19 3.03 34.98
CA ILE A 83 -14.36 3.91 34.92
C ILE A 83 -15.57 3.25 35.61
N ASP A 84 -15.87 2.00 35.27
CA ASP A 84 -16.99 1.25 35.86
C ASP A 84 -16.82 1.10 37.38
N TYR A 85 -15.58 0.87 37.83
CA TYR A 85 -15.27 0.79 39.25
C TYR A 85 -15.58 2.11 39.97
N GLN A 86 -15.15 3.23 39.40
CA GLN A 86 -15.33 4.52 40.03
C GLN A 86 -16.77 5.03 39.97
N MET A 87 -17.48 4.77 38.86
CA MET A 87 -18.84 5.28 38.63
C MET A 87 -19.90 4.38 39.26
N HIS A 88 -19.72 3.06 39.21
CA HIS A 88 -20.75 2.08 39.53
C HIS A 88 -20.34 1.18 40.70
N LEU A 89 -19.33 0.32 40.52
CA LEU A 89 -19.04 -0.77 41.46
C LEU A 89 -18.70 -0.28 42.88
N LYS A 90 -18.01 0.86 43.01
CA LYS A 90 -17.63 1.43 44.32
C LYS A 90 -18.83 1.95 45.13
N HIS A 91 -19.90 2.39 44.48
CA HIS A 91 -21.08 2.97 45.14
C HIS A 91 -22.17 1.94 45.41
N HIS A 92 -22.04 0.73 44.87
CA HIS A 92 -23.05 -0.33 44.90
C HIS A 92 -23.32 -0.95 46.29
N LYS A 93 -22.50 -0.63 47.31
CA LYS A 93 -22.69 -1.11 48.71
C LYS A 93 -23.35 -0.11 49.64
N ASN A 94 -23.44 1.18 49.27
CA ASN A 94 -23.90 2.24 50.18
C ASN A 94 -25.38 2.62 49.99
N HIS A 95 -26.10 1.97 49.07
CA HIS A 95 -27.54 2.14 48.90
C HIS A 95 -28.17 0.77 48.56
N PRO A 96 -29.07 0.23 49.40
CA PRO A 96 -29.96 -0.85 48.95
C PRO A 96 -30.88 -0.29 47.86
N HIS A 97 -31.13 -1.11 46.83
CA HIS A 97 -32.13 -0.83 45.79
C HIS A 97 -33.54 -0.84 46.39
#